data_AF-A0A942GY93-F1
#
_entry.id   AF-A0A942GY93-F1
#
_cell.length_a   1.000
_cell.length_b   1.000
_cell.length_c   1.000
_cell.angle_alpha   90.00
_cell.angle_beta   90.00
_cell.angle_gamma   90.00
#
_symmetry.space_group_name_H-M   'P 1'
#
loop_
_entity.id
_entity.type
_entity.pdbx_description
1 polymer ?
#
loop_
_entity_poly.entity_id
_entity_poly.type
_entity_poly.pdbx_seq_one_letter_code
_entity_poly.pdbx_strand_id
1 'polypeptide(L)'
;MNIPDHYRALYRTWLRFAIVMMLFGLLVGLSFEESAKHAPVSAALPAGAHLEAILPLALVHGHAFLLGAVMPLVLVFMLHLGLTLGFRPVGAKALKAATWLYLPGAALSVGLLLYKGYHWVLGVRFGHTDFAAWNAAFFGGNEALRAAVYGIAHTAMSVGLAILVIAFWRSMRQEG
;
A
#
# COMPACT_ATOMS: atom_id res chain seq x y z
N MET A 1 4.68 -7.96 32.12
CA MET A 1 4.70 -6.51 31.77
C MET A 1 3.30 -6.10 31.34
N ASN A 2 2.74 -5.02 31.92
CA ASN A 2 1.40 -4.57 31.55
C ASN A 2 1.48 -3.71 30.28
N ILE A 3 0.84 -4.14 29.19
CA ILE A 3 0.82 -3.40 27.92
C ILE A 3 -0.15 -2.22 28.06
N PRO A 4 0.26 -0.97 27.75
CA PRO A 4 -0.65 0.17 27.81
C PRO A 4 -1.88 0.00 26.91
N ASP A 5 -3.03 0.52 27.32
CA ASP A 5 -4.29 0.28 26.58
C ASP A 5 -4.29 0.86 25.17
N HIS A 6 -3.62 2.00 24.95
CA HIS A 6 -3.45 2.58 23.62
C HIS A 6 -2.61 1.70 22.69
N TYR A 7 -1.69 0.89 23.23
CA TYR A 7 -0.97 -0.12 22.45
C TYR A 7 -1.88 -1.29 22.09
N ARG A 8 -2.70 -1.80 23.02
CA ARG A 8 -3.66 -2.88 22.72
C ARG A 8 -4.64 -2.48 21.61
N ALA A 9 -5.13 -1.24 21.65
CA ALA A 9 -6.00 -0.69 20.61
C ALA A 9 -5.27 -0.64 19.26
N LEU A 10 -4.04 -0.12 19.22
CA LEU A 10 -3.23 -0.06 18.01
C LEU A 10 -2.95 -1.46 17.44
N TYR A 11 -2.46 -2.39 18.25
CA TYR A 11 -2.13 -3.75 17.82
C TYR A 11 -3.32 -4.42 17.18
N ARG A 12 -4.49 -4.34 17.81
CA ARG A 12 -5.73 -4.91 17.26
C ARG A 12 -6.07 -4.30 15.90
N THR A 13 -5.98 -2.98 15.74
CA THR A 13 -6.29 -2.31 14.47
C THR A 13 -5.29 -2.69 13.38
N TRP A 14 -3.99 -2.62 13.68
CA TRP A 14 -2.92 -2.87 12.71
C TRP A 14 -2.82 -4.35 12.33
N LEU A 15 -3.02 -5.27 13.27
CA LEU A 15 -3.08 -6.71 12.97
C LEU A 15 -4.30 -7.06 12.12
N ARG A 16 -5.48 -6.50 12.44
CA ARG A 16 -6.68 -6.71 11.60
C ARG A 16 -6.48 -6.17 10.19
N PHE A 17 -5.91 -4.97 10.07
CA PHE A 17 -5.57 -4.40 8.78
C PHE A 17 -4.60 -5.30 8.01
N ALA A 18 -3.53 -5.79 8.67
CA ALA A 18 -2.57 -6.70 8.05
C ALA A 18 -3.21 -8.00 7.54
N ILE A 19 -4.09 -8.62 8.35
CA ILE A 19 -4.81 -9.84 7.96
C ILE A 19 -5.72 -9.55 6.75
N VAL A 20 -6.49 -8.46 6.78
CA VAL A 20 -7.37 -8.09 5.66
C VAL A 20 -6.56 -7.83 4.40
N MET A 21 -5.47 -7.08 4.49
CA MET A 21 -4.62 -6.77 3.35
C MET A 21 -3.85 -7.98 2.82
N MET A 22 -3.49 -8.94 3.68
CA MET A 22 -2.91 -10.21 3.28
C MET A 22 -3.91 -11.03 2.46
N LEU A 23 -5.14 -11.19 2.96
CA LEU A 23 -6.22 -11.86 2.22
C LEU A 23 -6.51 -11.17 0.89
N PHE A 24 -6.60 -9.84 0.91
CA PHE A 24 -6.77 -9.02 -0.28
C PHE A 24 -5.61 -9.20 -1.28
N GLY A 25 -4.36 -9.18 -0.81
CA GLY A 25 -3.18 -9.40 -1.63
C GLY A 25 -3.18 -10.79 -2.29
N LEU A 26 -3.61 -11.83 -1.57
CA LEU A 26 -3.79 -13.17 -2.13
C LEU A 26 -4.86 -13.19 -3.23
N LEU A 27 -6.02 -12.57 -2.99
CA LEU A 27 -7.09 -12.47 -3.99
C LEU A 27 -6.65 -11.71 -5.23
N VAL A 28 -5.90 -10.62 -5.07
CA VAL A 28 -5.31 -9.87 -6.19
C VAL A 28 -4.29 -10.72 -6.94
N GLY A 29 -3.46 -11.48 -6.22
CA GLY A 29 -2.48 -12.40 -6.83
C GLY A 29 -3.15 -13.47 -7.70
N LEU A 30 -4.21 -14.10 -7.18
CA LEU A 30 -5.02 -15.06 -7.93
C LEU A 30 -5.71 -14.42 -9.13
N SER A 31 -6.27 -13.21 -8.96
CA SER A 31 -6.92 -12.47 -10.03
C SER A 31 -5.92 -12.07 -11.13
N PHE A 32 -4.69 -11.73 -10.76
CA PHE A 32 -3.59 -11.46 -11.68
C PHE A 32 -3.22 -12.72 -12.47
N GLU A 33 -3.01 -13.84 -11.79
CA GLU A 33 -2.66 -15.11 -12.44
C GLU A 33 -3.73 -15.52 -13.46
N GLU A 34 -5.00 -15.42 -13.10
CA GLU A 34 -6.11 -15.71 -14.00
C GLU A 34 -6.19 -14.69 -15.15
N SER A 35 -6.02 -13.40 -14.86
CA SER A 35 -6.05 -12.35 -15.89
C SER A 35 -4.91 -12.48 -16.90
N ALA A 36 -3.73 -12.91 -16.44
CA ALA A 36 -2.54 -13.13 -17.27
C ALA A 36 -2.70 -14.32 -18.21
N LYS A 37 -3.37 -15.40 -17.78
CA LYS A 37 -3.69 -16.56 -18.66
C LYS A 37 -4.55 -16.16 -19.86
N HIS A 38 -5.48 -15.22 -19.66
CA HIS A 38 -6.41 -14.73 -20.69
C HIS A 38 -5.97 -13.41 -21.33
N ALA A 39 -4.73 -12.95 -21.08
CA ALA A 39 -4.21 -11.78 -21.75
C ALA A 39 -3.92 -12.14 -23.23
N PRO A 40 -4.38 -11.33 -24.20
CA PRO A 40 -4.16 -11.64 -25.60
C PRO A 40 -2.67 -11.58 -25.93
N VAL A 41 -2.04 -12.74 -26.15
CA VAL A 41 -0.71 -12.84 -26.77
C VAL A 41 -0.92 -12.84 -28.28
N SER A 42 -1.31 -11.68 -28.82
CA SER A 42 -1.48 -11.52 -30.26
C SER A 42 -0.14 -11.13 -30.90
N ALA A 43 0.21 -11.75 -32.02
CA ALA A 43 1.37 -11.37 -32.83
C ALA A 43 1.27 -9.95 -33.42
N ALA A 44 0.10 -9.31 -33.31
CA ALA A 44 -0.16 -7.93 -33.76
C ALA A 44 0.08 -6.88 -32.66
N LEU A 45 0.34 -7.29 -31.40
CA LEU A 45 0.69 -6.33 -30.36
C LEU A 45 2.15 -5.86 -30.51
N PRO A 46 2.43 -4.56 -30.28
CA PRO A 46 3.80 -4.06 -30.24
C PRO A 46 4.66 -4.86 -29.25
N ALA A 47 5.94 -5.04 -29.56
CA ALA A 47 6.87 -5.70 -28.64
C ALA A 47 6.86 -4.99 -27.27
N GLY A 48 6.66 -5.73 -26.18
CA GLY A 48 6.59 -5.18 -24.82
C GLY A 48 5.18 -4.79 -24.34
N ALA A 49 4.20 -4.63 -25.22
CA ALA A 49 2.80 -4.30 -24.87
C ALA A 49 2.19 -5.25 -23.83
N HIS A 50 2.46 -6.55 -23.99
CA HIS A 50 2.00 -7.57 -23.04
C HIS A 50 2.62 -7.36 -21.65
N LEU A 51 3.93 -7.07 -21.58
CA LEU A 51 4.62 -6.80 -20.32
C LEU A 51 4.10 -5.53 -19.66
N GLU A 52 3.91 -4.45 -20.43
CA GLU A 52 3.38 -3.18 -19.93
C GLU A 52 1.94 -3.30 -19.39
N ALA A 53 1.13 -4.19 -19.98
CA ALA A 53 -0.22 -4.45 -19.51
C ALA A 53 -0.27 -5.21 -18.18
N ILE A 54 0.59 -6.22 -18.02
CA ILE A 54 0.55 -7.11 -16.85
C ILE A 54 1.36 -6.59 -15.66
N LEU A 55 2.44 -5.85 -15.92
CA LEU A 55 3.38 -5.40 -14.88
C LEU A 55 2.70 -4.55 -13.79
N PRO A 56 1.83 -3.57 -14.11
CA PRO A 56 1.12 -2.81 -13.10
C PRO A 56 0.27 -3.69 -12.18
N LEU A 57 -0.41 -4.71 -12.70
CA LEU A 57 -1.25 -5.60 -11.91
C LEU A 57 -0.41 -6.54 -11.02
N ALA A 58 0.72 -7.03 -11.53
CA ALA A 58 1.70 -7.78 -10.73
C ALA A 58 2.25 -6.97 -9.55
N LEU A 59 2.53 -5.67 -9.79
CA LEU A 59 3.00 -4.76 -8.74
C LEU A 59 1.97 -4.55 -7.64
N VAL A 60 0.67 -4.62 -7.93
CA VAL A 60 -0.39 -4.47 -6.90
C VAL A 60 -0.27 -5.56 -5.84
N HIS A 61 -0.05 -6.81 -6.25
CA HIS A 61 0.09 -7.94 -5.31
C HIS A 61 1.25 -7.68 -4.34
N GLY A 62 2.43 -7.36 -4.86
CA GLY A 62 3.62 -7.07 -4.04
C GLY A 62 3.41 -5.89 -3.09
N HIS A 63 2.78 -4.80 -3.56
CA HIS A 63 2.51 -3.62 -2.72
C HIS A 63 1.42 -3.86 -1.67
N ALA A 64 0.37 -4.62 -2.00
CA ALA A 64 -0.65 -5.01 -1.05
C ALA A 64 -0.05 -5.81 0.12
N PHE A 65 0.87 -6.74 -0.17
CA PHE A 65 1.59 -7.47 0.86
C PHE A 65 2.56 -6.58 1.64
N LEU A 66 3.43 -5.83 0.95
CA LEU A 66 4.46 -5.05 1.62
C LEU A 66 3.86 -3.93 2.48
N LEU A 67 3.03 -3.07 1.88
CA LEU A 67 2.43 -1.91 2.55
C LEU A 67 1.27 -2.30 3.47
N GLY A 68 0.49 -3.29 3.03
CA GLY A 68 -0.73 -3.67 3.72
C GLY A 68 -0.55 -4.68 4.84
N ALA A 69 0.41 -5.61 4.73
CA ALA A 69 0.59 -6.70 5.69
C ALA A 69 1.96 -6.65 6.40
N VAL A 70 3.06 -6.72 5.65
CA VAL A 70 4.42 -6.84 6.21
C VAL A 70 4.78 -5.62 7.04
N MET A 71 4.65 -4.41 6.50
CA MET A 71 5.02 -3.19 7.22
C MET A 71 4.21 -2.99 8.52
N PRO A 72 2.87 -3.18 8.54
CA PRO A 72 2.11 -3.16 9.78
C PRO A 72 2.57 -4.18 10.82
N LEU A 73 2.87 -5.42 10.40
CA LEU A 73 3.37 -6.47 11.29
C LEU A 73 4.73 -6.12 11.88
N VAL A 74 5.65 -5.61 11.05
CA VAL A 74 6.97 -5.14 11.50
C VAL A 74 6.83 -4.04 12.52
N LEU A 75 5.95 -3.06 12.30
CA LEU A 75 5.76 -1.94 13.22
C LEU A 75 5.12 -2.36 14.55
N VAL A 76 4.13 -3.27 14.52
CA VAL A 76 3.58 -3.87 15.73
C VAL A 76 4.67 -4.64 16.50
N PHE A 77 5.48 -5.43 15.79
CA PHE A 77 6.58 -6.18 16.38
C PHE A 77 7.64 -5.28 17.00
N MET A 78 8.06 -4.21 16.32
CA MET A 78 9.03 -3.24 16.83
C MET A 78 8.53 -2.55 18.10
N LEU A 79 7.27 -2.13 18.12
CA LEU A 79 6.64 -1.53 19.30
C LEU A 79 6.58 -2.53 20.47
N HIS A 80 6.28 -3.80 20.19
CA HIS A 80 6.24 -4.85 21.20
C HIS A 80 7.62 -5.12 21.77
N LEU A 81 8.61 -5.31 20.88
CA LEU A 81 10.00 -5.53 21.25
C LEU A 81 10.52 -4.37 22.10
N GLY A 82 10.26 -3.12 21.69
CA GLY A 82 10.67 -1.95 22.45
C GLY A 82 10.12 -1.93 23.89
N LEU A 83 8.84 -2.30 24.06
CA LEU A 83 8.29 -2.47 25.41
C LEU A 83 9.02 -3.57 26.18
N THR A 84 9.24 -4.75 25.58
CA THR A 84 9.94 -5.86 26.26
C THR A 84 11.38 -5.54 26.63
N LEU A 85 12.05 -4.67 25.87
CA LEU A 85 13.39 -4.16 26.15
C LEU A 85 13.41 -3.01 27.18
N GLY A 86 12.25 -2.60 27.70
CA GLY A 86 12.14 -1.56 28.73
C GLY A 86 12.19 -0.13 28.19
N PHE A 87 11.98 0.09 26.89
CA PHE A 87 11.89 1.44 26.33
C PHE A 87 10.64 2.16 26.85
N ARG A 88 10.69 3.50 26.87
CA ARG A 88 9.54 4.30 27.28
C ARG A 88 8.37 4.07 26.31
N PRO A 89 7.12 3.93 26.77
CA PRO A 89 6.00 3.80 25.85
C PRO A 89 5.87 5.00 24.92
N VAL A 90 5.68 4.75 23.63
CA VAL A 90 5.33 5.76 22.64
C VAL A 90 3.98 6.38 23.01
N GLY A 91 3.90 7.71 22.95
CA GLY A 91 2.70 8.45 23.33
C GLY A 91 1.49 8.13 22.45
N ALA A 92 0.29 8.09 23.05
CA ALA A 92 -0.96 7.77 22.36
C ALA A 92 -1.26 8.70 21.17
N LYS A 93 -0.88 9.99 21.24
CA LYS A 93 -1.07 10.95 20.14
C LYS A 93 -0.28 10.55 18.89
N ALA A 94 0.98 10.15 19.06
CA ALA A 94 1.84 9.72 17.94
C ALA A 94 1.31 8.43 17.31
N LEU A 95 0.93 7.44 18.13
CA LEU A 95 0.33 6.20 17.65
C LEU A 95 -0.98 6.44 16.89
N LYS A 96 -1.84 7.34 17.40
CA LYS A 96 -3.10 7.70 16.74
C LYS A 96 -2.85 8.41 15.41
N ALA A 97 -1.95 9.39 15.37
CA ALA A 97 -1.61 10.12 14.14
C ALA A 97 -1.02 9.20 13.09
N ALA A 98 -0.06 8.34 13.47
CA ALA A 98 0.52 7.34 12.58
C ALA A 98 -0.55 6.40 12.01
N THR A 99 -1.47 5.91 12.85
CA THR A 99 -2.57 5.03 12.43
C THR A 99 -3.48 5.70 11.39
N TRP A 100 -3.91 6.94 11.67
CA TRP A 100 -4.83 7.69 10.82
C TRP A 100 -4.23 8.16 9.50
N LEU A 101 -2.92 8.28 9.43
CA LEU A 101 -2.23 8.66 8.19
C LEU A 101 -1.76 7.44 7.39
N TYR A 102 -1.16 6.46 8.07
CA TYR A 102 -0.56 5.30 7.43
C TYR A 102 -1.62 4.37 6.82
N LEU A 103 -2.60 3.91 7.60
CA LEU A 103 -3.53 2.87 7.11
C LEU A 103 -4.38 3.35 5.94
N PRO A 104 -5.02 4.54 5.98
CA PRO A 104 -5.76 5.06 4.83
C PRO A 104 -4.85 5.37 3.65
N GLY A 105 -3.64 5.91 3.89
CA GLY A 105 -2.66 6.18 2.83
C GLY A 105 -2.19 4.90 2.13
N ALA A 106 -1.91 3.83 2.87
CA ALA A 106 -1.53 2.52 2.34
C ALA A 106 -2.69 1.89 1.56
N ALA A 107 -3.90 1.88 2.12
CA ALA A 107 -5.09 1.36 1.44
C ALA A 107 -5.39 2.11 0.13
N LEU A 108 -5.32 3.45 0.17
CA LEU A 108 -5.52 4.29 -1.01
C LEU A 108 -4.42 4.05 -2.05
N SER A 109 -3.16 3.93 -1.63
CA SER A 109 -2.04 3.64 -2.54
C SER A 109 -2.22 2.31 -3.27
N VAL A 110 -2.62 1.26 -2.54
CA VAL A 110 -2.93 -0.05 -3.13
C VAL A 110 -4.14 0.03 -4.07
N GLY A 111 -5.20 0.73 -3.66
CA GLY A 111 -6.38 0.96 -4.51
C GLY A 111 -6.05 1.69 -5.81
N LEU A 112 -5.17 2.69 -5.76
CA LEU A 112 -4.72 3.43 -6.95
C LEU A 112 -3.85 2.58 -7.87
N LEU A 113 -2.99 1.73 -7.29
CA LEU A 113 -2.24 0.75 -8.08
C LEU A 113 -3.19 -0.23 -8.76
N LEU A 114 -4.23 -0.71 -8.07
CA LEU A 114 -5.21 -1.62 -8.64
C LEU A 114 -6.00 -0.95 -9.76
N TYR A 115 -6.45 0.29 -9.54
CA TYR A 115 -7.15 1.09 -10.55
C TYR A 115 -6.27 1.30 -11.79
N LYS A 116 -5.00 1.69 -11.60
CA LYS A 116 -4.03 1.79 -12.69
C LYS A 116 -3.83 0.44 -13.39
N GLY A 117 -3.68 -0.64 -12.63
CA GLY A 117 -3.51 -2.00 -13.17
C GLY A 117 -4.63 -2.41 -14.10
N TYR A 118 -5.89 -2.27 -13.65
CA TYR A 118 -7.04 -2.57 -14.50
C TYR A 118 -7.20 -1.61 -15.67
N HIS A 119 -6.89 -0.32 -15.50
CA HIS A 119 -6.88 0.64 -16.61
C HIS A 119 -5.99 0.12 -17.76
N TRP A 120 -4.76 -0.31 -17.46
CA TRP A 120 -3.84 -0.85 -18.46
C TRP A 120 -4.29 -2.19 -19.06
N VAL A 121 -4.70 -3.14 -18.23
CA VAL A 121 -5.16 -4.46 -18.70
C VAL A 121 -6.39 -4.34 -19.61
N LEU A 122 -7.37 -3.52 -19.24
CA LEU A 122 -8.57 -3.29 -20.04
C LEU A 122 -8.23 -2.57 -21.35
N GLY A 123 -7.34 -1.59 -21.32
CA GLY A 123 -6.87 -0.89 -22.52
C GLY A 123 -6.37 -1.87 -23.58
N VAL A 124 -5.45 -2.75 -23.21
CA VAL A 124 -4.92 -3.77 -24.13
C VAL A 124 -5.97 -4.78 -24.57
N ARG A 125 -6.85 -5.23 -23.66
CA ARG A 125 -7.95 -6.15 -24.02
C ARG A 125 -8.92 -5.56 -25.04
N PHE A 126 -9.13 -4.25 -25.02
CA PHE A 126 -9.97 -3.54 -25.99
C PHE A 126 -9.19 -3.01 -27.20
N GLY A 127 -7.93 -3.43 -27.39
CA GLY A 127 -7.16 -3.13 -28.59
C GLY A 127 -6.50 -1.75 -28.62
N HIS A 128 -6.38 -1.07 -27.48
CA HIS A 128 -5.60 0.16 -27.41
C HIS A 128 -4.10 -0.14 -27.56
N THR A 129 -3.49 0.35 -28.63
CA THR A 129 -2.07 0.21 -28.93
C THR A 129 -1.27 1.51 -28.76
N ASP A 130 -1.95 2.65 -28.63
CA ASP A 130 -1.34 3.92 -28.26
C ASP A 130 -1.35 4.07 -26.73
N PHE A 131 -0.25 3.62 -26.11
CA PHE A 131 -0.07 3.65 -24.67
C PHE A 131 0.08 5.05 -24.08
N ALA A 132 0.58 6.00 -24.87
CA ALA A 132 0.71 7.38 -24.42
C ALA A 132 -0.67 8.03 -24.31
N ALA A 133 -1.51 7.89 -25.33
CA ALA A 133 -2.89 8.37 -25.31
C ALA A 133 -3.72 7.68 -24.21
N TRP A 134 -3.53 6.37 -24.04
CA TRP A 134 -4.23 5.62 -22.99
C TRP A 134 -3.82 6.05 -21.58
N ASN A 135 -2.53 6.31 -21.35
CA ASN A 135 -2.05 6.84 -20.08
C ASN A 135 -2.53 8.27 -19.82
N ALA A 136 -2.62 9.09 -20.87
CA ALA A 136 -3.21 10.43 -20.77
C ALA A 136 -4.68 10.36 -20.37
N ALA A 137 -5.44 9.38 -20.87
CA ALA A 137 -6.84 9.17 -20.51
C ALA A 137 -7.07 8.66 -19.08
N PHE A 138 -6.04 8.26 -18.35
CA PHE A 138 -6.17 7.82 -16.95
C PHE A 138 -6.74 8.95 -16.07
N PHE A 139 -7.64 8.64 -15.13
CA PHE A 139 -8.47 9.63 -14.43
C PHE A 139 -9.31 10.51 -15.37
N GLY A 140 -9.69 9.98 -16.54
CA GLY A 140 -10.46 10.72 -17.55
C GLY A 140 -9.70 11.90 -18.16
N GLY A 141 -8.36 11.90 -18.14
CA GLY A 141 -7.55 13.02 -18.62
C GLY A 141 -7.21 14.08 -17.56
N ASN A 142 -7.73 13.98 -16.34
CA ASN A 142 -7.54 15.00 -15.32
C ASN A 142 -6.21 14.83 -14.58
N GLU A 143 -5.17 15.50 -15.08
CA GLU A 143 -3.82 15.41 -14.51
C GLU A 143 -3.73 15.97 -13.09
N ALA A 144 -4.47 17.05 -12.79
CA ALA A 144 -4.48 17.68 -11.48
C ALA A 144 -5.08 16.74 -10.42
N LEU A 145 -6.21 16.09 -10.74
CA LEU A 145 -6.83 15.08 -9.89
C LEU A 145 -5.90 13.89 -9.68
N ARG A 146 -5.30 13.37 -10.75
CA ARG A 146 -4.32 12.28 -10.71
C ARG A 146 -3.17 12.63 -9.76
N ALA A 147 -2.56 13.80 -9.92
CA ALA A 147 -1.45 14.27 -9.10
C ALA A 147 -1.85 14.45 -7.64
N ALA A 148 -3.00 15.08 -7.37
CA ALA A 148 -3.50 15.30 -6.02
C ALA A 148 -3.74 13.97 -5.29
N VAL A 149 -4.43 13.02 -5.92
CA VAL A 149 -4.77 11.74 -5.30
C VAL A 149 -3.52 10.90 -5.03
N TYR A 150 -2.58 10.82 -5.99
CA TYR A 150 -1.30 10.14 -5.76
C TYR A 150 -0.48 10.82 -4.67
N GLY A 151 -0.37 12.15 -4.71
CA GLY A 151 0.37 12.94 -3.74
C GLY A 151 -0.15 12.75 -2.32
N ILE A 152 -1.47 12.84 -2.13
CA ILE A 152 -2.11 12.65 -0.82
C ILE A 152 -1.87 11.23 -0.30
N ALA A 153 -2.09 10.20 -1.12
CA ALA A 153 -1.94 8.81 -0.72
C ALA A 153 -0.52 8.50 -0.22
N HIS A 154 0.50 8.88 -1.00
CA HIS A 154 1.89 8.62 -0.67
C HIS A 154 2.38 9.48 0.49
N THR A 155 1.97 10.76 0.54
CA THR A 155 2.38 11.67 1.60
C THR A 155 1.78 11.25 2.94
N ALA A 156 0.48 10.92 2.99
CA ALA A 156 -0.16 10.44 4.21
C ALA A 156 0.54 9.17 4.73
N MET A 157 0.78 8.19 3.85
CA MET A 157 1.49 6.97 4.22
C MET A 157 2.90 7.25 4.76
N SER A 158 3.68 8.05 4.05
CA SER A 158 5.07 8.37 4.40
C SER A 158 5.17 9.16 5.70
N VAL A 159 4.30 10.16 5.89
CA VAL A 159 4.24 10.96 7.12
C VAL A 159 3.80 10.09 8.30
N GLY A 160 2.80 9.22 8.12
CA GLY A 160 2.36 8.29 9.16
C GLY A 160 3.47 7.36 9.62
N LEU A 161 4.26 6.82 8.67
CA LEU A 161 5.43 6.00 8.97
C LEU A 161 6.52 6.80 9.69
N ALA A 162 6.84 8.00 9.20
CA ALA A 162 7.86 8.86 9.79
C ALA A 162 7.53 9.24 11.24
N ILE A 163 6.28 9.61 11.54
CA ILE A 163 5.82 9.88 12.90
C ILE A 163 6.13 8.72 13.83
N LEU A 164 5.81 7.49 13.40
CA LEU A 164 5.99 6.30 14.23
C LEU A 164 7.47 5.97 14.44
N VAL A 165 8.28 6.03 13.38
CA VAL A 165 9.73 5.79 13.44
C VAL A 165 10.42 6.81 14.35
N ILE A 166 10.12 8.11 14.19
CA ILE A 166 10.70 9.17 15.02
C ILE A 166 10.25 9.02 16.48
N ALA A 167 8.97 8.72 16.72
CA ALA A 167 8.46 8.55 18.07
C ALA A 167 9.06 7.31 18.77
N PHE A 168 9.24 6.22 18.03
CA PHE A 168 9.93 5.03 18.52
C PHE A 168 11.40 5.32 18.81
N TRP A 169 12.09 6.02 17.91
CA TRP A 169 13.48 6.44 18.10
C TRP A 169 13.69 7.26 19.39
N ARG A 170 12.82 8.25 19.64
CA ARG A 170 12.82 9.04 20.87
C ARG A 170 12.55 8.18 22.11
N SER A 171 11.65 7.21 22.00
CA SER A 171 11.36 6.23 23.05
C SER A 171 12.60 5.41 23.46
N MET A 172 13.47 5.03 22.49
CA MET A 172 14.73 4.33 22.76
C MET A 172 15.75 5.21 23.49
N ARG A 173 15.84 6.50 23.15
CA ARG A 173 16.82 7.43 23.74
C ARG A 173 16.50 7.84 25.18
N GLN A 174 15.29 7.54 25.67
CA GLN A 174 14.81 7.95 27.00
C GLN A 174 14.81 9.47 27.23
N GLU A 175 14.97 10.29 26.19
CA GLU A 175 14.87 11.74 26.27
C GLU A 175 13.39 12.12 26.49
N GLY A 176 13.13 12.91 27.55
CA GLY A 176 11.81 13.42 27.92
C GLY A 176 11.48 14.70 27.19
#